data_AF-A0A1C4SDK6-F1
#
_entry.id   AF-A0A1C4SDK6-F1
#
_cell.length_a   1.000
_cell.length_b   1.000
_cell.length_c   1.000
_cell.angle_alpha   90.00
_cell.angle_beta   90.00
_cell.angle_gamma   90.00
#
_symmetry.space_group_name_H-M   'P 1'
#
loop_
_entity.id
_entity.type
_entity.pdbx_description
1 polymer ?
#
loop_
_entity_poly.entity_id
_entity_poly.type
_entity_poly.pdbx_seq_one_letter_code
_entity_poly.pdbx_strand_id
1 'polypeptide(L)'
;MSHTSAAVPASSAAPSAGAHRFSAVISRIAEEMAARDDHGTPADYIPMLAGVDPRRFGMAVAEPDGTVYGVGDWRQPFSTQSISKVFALALALSLDGERIVAGGGPRAFGQPLQLTGAAGVRERDSA
;
A
#
# COMPACT_ATOMS: atom_id res chain seq x y z
N MET A 1 16.78 35.89 1.80
CA MET A 1 15.57 35.45 1.08
C MET A 1 14.82 34.52 2.01
N SER A 2 13.80 35.04 2.70
CA SER A 2 13.07 34.32 3.74
C SER A 2 11.97 33.48 3.11
N HIS A 3 12.08 32.15 3.19
CA HIS A 3 11.00 31.25 2.77
C HIS A 3 9.95 31.19 3.87
N THR A 4 8.76 31.74 3.60
CA THR A 4 7.59 31.63 4.47
C THR A 4 7.02 30.21 4.30
N SER A 5 6.95 29.46 5.41
CA SER A 5 6.29 28.15 5.48
C SER A 5 4.80 28.40 5.65
N ALA A 6 4.01 28.13 4.61
CA ALA A 6 2.56 28.13 4.71
C ALA A 6 2.13 26.87 5.48
N ALA A 7 1.70 27.05 6.73
CA ALA A 7 1.03 26.01 7.48
C ALA A 7 -0.27 25.60 6.76
N VAL A 8 -0.41 24.30 6.48
CA VAL A 8 -1.68 23.72 6.04
C VAL A 8 -2.67 23.86 7.20
N PRO A 9 -3.84 24.50 7.03
CA PRO A 9 -4.81 24.56 8.11
C PRO A 9 -5.35 23.16 8.38
N ALA A 10 -5.18 22.68 9.61
CA ALA A 10 -5.92 21.52 10.09
C ALA A 10 -7.41 21.89 10.07
N SER A 11 -8.17 21.25 9.19
CA SER A 11 -9.63 21.37 9.16
C SER A 11 -10.18 20.80 10.46
N SER A 12 -10.53 21.68 11.40
CA SER A 12 -11.24 21.34 12.62
C SER A 12 -12.68 20.93 12.27
N ALA A 13 -12.89 19.65 11.98
CA ALA A 13 -14.24 19.08 11.94
C ALA A 13 -14.72 18.84 13.39
N ALA A 14 -15.90 19.37 13.70
CA ALA A 14 -16.63 19.09 14.94
C ALA A 14 -16.81 17.57 15.13
N PRO A 15 -16.86 17.03 16.37
CA PRO A 15 -17.10 15.62 16.59
C PRO A 15 -18.50 15.27 16.09
N SER A 16 -18.56 14.62 14.92
CA SER A 16 -19.81 14.25 14.29
C SER A 16 -20.38 12.97 14.93
N ALA A 17 -21.71 12.86 14.96
CA ALA A 17 -22.49 11.80 15.60
C ALA A 17 -22.32 10.38 14.99
N GLY A 18 -21.17 10.09 14.39
CA GLY A 18 -20.85 8.87 13.65
C GLY A 18 -19.87 7.91 14.35
N ALA A 19 -19.57 8.11 15.64
CA ALA A 19 -18.49 7.43 16.39
C ALA A 19 -18.41 5.89 16.31
N HIS A 20 -19.38 5.23 15.67
CA HIS A 20 -19.42 3.79 15.46
C HIS A 20 -19.89 3.35 14.07
N ARG A 21 -19.92 4.23 13.05
CA ARG A 21 -20.47 3.94 11.70
C ARG A 21 -19.96 2.62 11.13
N PHE A 22 -18.66 2.40 11.23
CA PHE A 22 -18.02 1.19 10.71
C PHE A 22 -17.76 0.14 11.80
N SER A 23 -17.84 0.51 13.08
CA SER A 23 -17.48 -0.36 14.21
C SER A 23 -18.23 -1.70 14.18
N ALA A 24 -19.55 -1.68 13.97
CA ALA A 24 -20.34 -2.91 13.96
C ALA A 24 -19.94 -3.85 12.81
N VAL A 25 -19.66 -3.29 11.64
CA VAL A 25 -19.29 -4.07 10.44
C VAL A 25 -17.91 -4.67 10.60
N ILE A 26 -16.91 -3.89 11.02
CA ILE A 26 -15.55 -4.38 11.17
C ILE A 26 -15.44 -5.41 12.31
N SER A 27 -16.20 -5.23 13.41
CA SER A 27 -16.26 -6.24 14.49
C SER A 27 -16.82 -7.56 14.00
N ARG A 28 -17.94 -7.51 13.25
CA ARG A 28 -18.52 -8.71 12.63
C ARG A 28 -17.54 -9.42 11.70
N ILE A 29 -16.82 -8.68 10.86
CA ILE A 29 -15.80 -9.27 9.98
C ILE A 29 -14.70 -9.93 10.81
N ALA A 30 -14.23 -9.29 11.88
CA ALA A 30 -13.20 -9.88 12.75
C ALA A 30 -13.68 -11.18 13.41
N GLU A 31 -14.93 -11.23 13.88
CA GLU A 31 -15.54 -12.45 14.42
C GLU A 31 -15.66 -13.55 13.37
N GLU A 32 -16.15 -13.21 12.17
CA GLU A 32 -16.27 -14.15 11.05
C GLU A 32 -14.90 -14.69 10.63
N MET A 33 -13.84 -13.87 10.62
CA MET A 33 -12.49 -14.31 10.29
C MET A 33 -11.84 -15.15 11.39
N ALA A 34 -12.12 -14.84 12.67
CA ALA A 34 -11.61 -15.62 13.79
C ALA A 34 -12.22 -17.04 13.87
N ALA A 35 -13.43 -17.22 13.34
CA ALA A 35 -14.14 -18.49 13.29
C ALA A 35 -13.74 -19.39 12.09
N ARG A 36 -12.91 -18.88 11.18
CA ARG A 36 -12.39 -19.65 10.05
C ARG A 36 -11.15 -20.42 10.45
N ASP A 37 -10.98 -21.60 9.87
CA ASP A 37 -9.76 -22.41 10.03
C ASP A 37 -9.01 -22.63 8.70
N ASP A 38 -9.53 -22.08 7.59
CA ASP A 38 -8.96 -22.21 6.24
C ASP A 38 -7.89 -21.15 5.94
N HIS A 39 -6.99 -20.92 6.89
CA HIS A 39 -5.90 -19.96 6.73
C HIS A 39 -4.85 -20.46 5.74
N GLY A 40 -4.36 -19.55 4.88
CA GLY A 40 -3.23 -19.82 4.00
C GLY A 40 -1.90 -19.95 4.78
N THR A 41 -0.85 -20.36 4.07
CA THR A 41 0.50 -20.44 4.65
C THR A 41 1.24 -19.11 4.45
N PRO A 42 1.89 -18.57 5.49
CA PRO A 42 2.77 -17.40 5.35
C PRO A 42 3.88 -17.63 4.33
N ALA A 43 4.33 -16.57 3.66
CA ALA A 43 5.45 -16.65 2.72
C ALA A 43 6.75 -17.02 3.45
N ASP A 44 7.25 -18.23 3.19
CA ASP A 44 8.44 -18.82 3.80
C ASP A 44 9.76 -18.26 3.24
N TYR A 45 9.74 -17.81 1.98
CA TYR A 45 10.88 -17.15 1.33
C TYR A 45 11.18 -15.74 1.85
N ILE A 46 10.30 -15.16 2.69
CA ILE A 46 10.52 -13.87 3.35
C ILE A 46 10.72 -14.15 4.86
N PRO A 47 11.96 -14.12 5.38
CA PRO A 47 12.25 -14.52 6.76
C PRO A 47 11.40 -13.80 7.83
N MET A 48 11.06 -12.55 7.58
CA MET A 48 10.25 -11.73 8.48
C MET A 48 8.76 -12.14 8.52
N LEU A 49 8.28 -12.87 7.51
CA LEU A 49 6.90 -13.35 7.42
C LEU A 49 6.78 -14.84 7.79
N ALA A 50 7.86 -15.62 7.62
CA ALA A 50 7.87 -17.06 7.85
C ALA A 50 7.47 -17.48 9.28
N GLY A 51 7.73 -16.64 10.28
CA GLY A 51 7.38 -16.90 11.69
C GLY A 51 6.08 -16.25 12.16
N VAL A 52 5.31 -15.62 11.26
CA VAL A 52 4.08 -14.94 11.63
C VAL A 52 2.95 -15.95 11.78
N ASP A 53 2.19 -15.84 12.87
CA ASP A 53 1.00 -16.66 13.09
C ASP A 53 -0.06 -16.39 11.99
N PRO A 54 -0.44 -17.42 11.19
CA PRO A 54 -1.40 -17.26 10.10
C PRO A 54 -2.81 -16.89 10.56
N ARG A 55 -3.11 -17.02 11.85
CA ARG A 55 -4.40 -16.63 12.45
C ARG A 55 -4.46 -15.15 12.81
N ARG A 56 -3.35 -14.41 12.72
CA ARG A 56 -3.34 -12.98 13.00
C ARG A 56 -4.20 -12.23 12.00
N PHE A 57 -5.05 -11.36 12.52
CA PHE A 57 -5.96 -10.56 11.73
C PHE A 57 -6.05 -9.14 12.32
N GLY A 58 -5.97 -8.14 11.45
CA GLY A 58 -6.15 -6.74 11.81
C GLY A 58 -6.80 -5.99 10.67
N MET A 59 -7.77 -5.12 10.99
CA MET A 59 -8.47 -4.30 10.01
C MET A 59 -8.68 -2.90 10.57
N ALA A 60 -8.47 -1.89 9.74
CA ALA A 60 -8.76 -0.51 10.07
C ALA A 60 -9.46 0.21 8.91
N VAL A 61 -10.35 1.15 9.25
CA VAL A 61 -11.02 2.06 8.32
C VAL A 61 -10.72 3.48 8.77
N ALA A 62 -10.13 4.28 7.88
CA ALA A 62 -9.85 5.69 8.10
C ALA A 62 -10.80 6.57 7.26
N GLU A 63 -11.49 7.50 7.89
CA GLU A 63 -12.34 8.49 7.23
C GLU A 63 -11.54 9.75 6.86
N PRO A 64 -12.00 10.55 5.86
CA PRO A 64 -11.30 11.77 5.44
C PRO A 64 -11.17 12.84 6.53
N ASP A 65 -11.99 12.78 7.58
CA ASP A 65 -11.92 13.68 8.74
C ASP A 65 -10.86 13.26 9.79
N GLY A 66 -10.16 12.15 9.55
CA GLY A 66 -9.14 11.60 10.44
C GLY A 66 -9.66 10.59 11.47
N THR A 67 -10.97 10.32 11.50
CA THR A 67 -11.52 9.25 12.35
C THR A 67 -11.03 7.89 11.88
N VAL A 68 -10.55 7.05 12.81
CA VAL A 68 -10.08 5.70 12.50
C VAL A 68 -10.77 4.68 13.38
N TYR A 69 -11.39 3.68 12.76
CA TYR A 69 -11.95 2.50 13.42
C TYR A 69 -11.00 1.34 13.19
N GLY A 70 -10.78 0.50 14.20
CA GLY A 70 -9.93 -0.67 14.03
C GLY A 70 -10.31 -1.84 14.95
N VAL A 71 -10.03 -3.04 14.47
CA VAL A 71 -10.30 -4.33 15.15
C VAL A 71 -9.13 -5.29 14.95
N GLY A 72 -8.97 -6.23 15.88
CA GLY A 72 -7.82 -7.15 15.90
C GLY A 72 -6.49 -6.40 16.05
N ASP A 73 -5.45 -6.90 15.38
CA ASP A 73 -4.08 -6.41 15.48
C ASP A 73 -3.78 -5.21 14.56
N TRP A 74 -4.75 -4.32 14.32
CA TRP A 74 -4.64 -3.22 13.34
C TRP A 74 -3.53 -2.19 13.63
N ARG A 75 -3.01 -2.15 14.86
CA ARG A 75 -1.87 -1.29 15.25
C ARG A 75 -0.52 -1.99 15.19
N GLN A 76 -0.49 -3.29 14.90
CA GLN A 76 0.75 -4.04 14.81
C GLN A 76 1.52 -3.63 13.55
N PRO A 77 2.76 -3.12 13.64
CA PRO A 77 3.53 -2.78 12.47
C PRO A 77 3.92 -4.03 11.67
N PHE A 78 3.89 -3.92 10.34
CA PHE A 78 4.37 -4.93 9.41
C PHE A 78 4.95 -4.28 8.16
N SER A 79 5.75 -5.02 7.39
CA SER A 79 6.30 -4.53 6.12
C SER A 79 5.18 -4.30 5.10
N THR A 80 5.12 -3.11 4.51
CA THR A 80 4.12 -2.78 3.47
C THR A 80 4.32 -3.54 2.16
N GLN A 81 5.51 -4.13 1.94
CA GLN A 81 5.84 -4.92 0.75
C GLN A 81 5.44 -4.18 -0.55
N SER A 82 4.83 -4.86 -1.52
CA SER A 82 4.48 -4.28 -2.81
C SER A 82 3.44 -3.16 -2.75
N ILE A 83 2.76 -2.93 -1.61
CA ILE A 83 1.88 -1.75 -1.43
C ILE A 83 2.69 -0.45 -1.58
N SER A 84 3.97 -0.46 -1.17
CA SER A 84 4.89 0.69 -1.35
C SER A 84 5.01 1.17 -2.80
N LYS A 85 4.81 0.29 -3.80
CA LYS A 85 4.95 0.65 -5.22
C LYS A 85 3.90 1.66 -5.69
N VAL A 86 2.70 1.63 -5.11
CA VAL A 86 1.64 2.61 -5.45
C VAL A 86 2.06 4.00 -5.00
N PHE A 87 2.59 4.13 -3.79
CA PHE A 87 3.11 5.39 -3.27
C PHE A 87 4.34 5.87 -4.04
N ALA A 88 5.27 4.97 -4.36
CA ALA A 88 6.45 5.28 -5.16
C ALA A 88 6.05 5.77 -6.57
N LEU A 89 5.06 5.15 -7.20
CA LEU A 89 4.54 5.58 -8.49
C LEU A 89 3.85 6.95 -8.41
N ALA A 90 3.01 7.18 -7.40
CA ALA A 90 2.34 8.47 -7.20
C ALA A 90 3.35 9.61 -7.02
N LEU A 91 4.42 9.37 -6.25
CA LEU A 91 5.53 10.31 -6.08
C LEU A 91 6.26 10.55 -7.41
N ALA A 92 6.57 9.49 -8.15
CA ALA A 92 7.29 9.61 -9.42
C ALA A 92 6.48 10.41 -10.46
N LEU A 93 5.16 10.15 -10.57
CA LEU A 93 4.26 10.90 -11.45
C LEU A 93 4.12 12.37 -11.04
N SER A 94 4.16 12.65 -9.73
CA SER A 94 4.10 14.02 -9.20
C SER A 94 5.37 14.82 -9.48
N LEU A 95 6.51 14.15 -9.67
CA LEU A 95 7.80 14.78 -9.97
C LEU A 95 8.04 14.95 -11.47
N ASP A 96 7.62 14.00 -12.31
CA ASP A 96 7.92 14.00 -13.75
C ASP A 96 6.98 13.09 -14.57
N GLY A 97 5.67 13.43 -14.57
CA GLY A 97 4.61 12.60 -15.15
C GLY A 97 4.78 12.26 -16.64
N GLU A 98 5.25 13.21 -17.45
CA GLU A 98 5.39 13.05 -18.92
C GLU A 98 6.44 11.98 -19.28
N ARG A 99 7.60 11.97 -18.62
CA ARG A 99 8.70 11.03 -18.92
C ARG A 99 8.35 9.58 -18.53
N ILE A 100 7.59 9.40 -17.46
CA ILE A 100 7.21 8.06 -16.97
C ILE A 100 6.13 7.43 -17.86
N VAL A 101 5.18 8.23 -18.33
CA VAL A 101 4.14 7.78 -19.26
C VAL A 101 4.74 7.38 -20.62
N ALA A 102 5.74 8.13 -21.11
CA ALA A 102 6.44 7.84 -22.36
C ALA A 102 7.30 6.56 -22.33
N GLY A 103 7.76 6.13 -21.15
CA GLY A 103 8.63 4.95 -20.97
C GLY A 103 7.93 3.58 -20.93
N GLY A 104 6.62 3.53 -21.16
CA GLY A 104 5.85 2.28 -21.20
C GLY A 104 4.80 2.08 -20.10
N GLY A 105 4.47 3.15 -19.36
CA GLY A 105 3.33 3.19 -18.43
C GLY A 105 3.40 2.22 -17.25
N PRO A 106 2.48 2.34 -16.26
CA PRO A 106 2.42 1.43 -15.14
C PRO A 106 1.98 0.03 -15.62
N ARG A 107 2.82 -0.98 -15.39
CA ARG A 107 2.49 -2.38 -15.65
C ARG A 107 1.68 -2.97 -14.50
N ALA A 108 0.74 -3.85 -14.82
CA ALA A 108 -0.12 -4.52 -13.85
C ALA A 108 0.68 -5.29 -12.80
N PHE A 109 0.12 -5.37 -11.58
CA PHE A 109 0.66 -6.14 -10.46
C PHE A 109 0.92 -7.60 -10.89
N GLY A 110 2.16 -8.07 -10.75
CA GLY A 110 2.55 -9.46 -11.05
C GLY A 110 3.51 -9.65 -12.22
N GLN A 111 3.81 -8.60 -13.00
CA GLN A 111 4.86 -8.70 -14.03
C GLN A 111 6.22 -8.35 -13.42
N PRO A 112 7.27 -9.18 -13.59
CA PRO A 112 8.60 -8.87 -13.09
C PRO A 112 9.15 -7.61 -13.78
N LEU A 113 9.61 -6.64 -12.97
CA LEU A 113 10.39 -5.51 -13.44
C LEU A 113 11.79 -6.02 -13.81
N GLN A 114 11.97 -6.48 -15.05
CA GLN A 114 13.30 -6.77 -15.58
C GLN A 114 13.92 -5.47 -16.08
N LEU A 115 14.86 -4.91 -15.32
CA LEU A 115 15.76 -3.87 -15.81
C LEU A 115 16.83 -4.53 -16.69
N THR A 116 16.50 -4.90 -17.92
CA THR A 116 17.52 -5.16 -18.94
C THR A 116 17.73 -3.89 -19.75
N GLY A 117 18.70 -3.09 -19.32
CA GLY A 117 19.40 -2.18 -20.22
C GLY A 117 20.55 -2.94 -20.88
N ALA A 118 20.52 -3.10 -22.19
CA ALA A 118 21.72 -3.11 -23.03
C ALA A 118 21.30 -2.97 -24.49
N ALA A 119 21.76 -1.87 -25.10
CA ALA A 119 21.63 -1.59 -26.51
C ALA A 119 22.19 -2.73 -27.36
N GLY A 120 21.37 -3.27 -28.26
CA GLY A 120 21.84 -4.14 -29.34
C GLY A 120 22.42 -3.27 -30.46
N VAL A 121 23.74 -3.13 -30.47
CA VAL A 121 24.51 -2.69 -31.64
C VAL A 121 24.24 -3.69 -32.78
N ARG A 122 23.71 -3.22 -33.91
CA ARG A 122 23.57 -4.03 -35.13
C ARG A 122 24.96 -4.28 -35.69
N GLU A 123 25.43 -5.52 -35.57
CA GLU A 123 26.60 -6.02 -36.27
C GLU A 123 26.25 -6.29 -37.74
N ARG A 124 27.19 -5.94 -38.62
CA ARG A 124 27.06 -5.95 -40.08
C ARG A 124 27.18 -7.37 -40.61
N ASP A 125 26.17 -7.85 -41.33
CA ASP A 125 26.34 -9.03 -42.19
C ASP A 125 27.02 -8.61 -43.50
N SER A 126 28.21 -9.19 -43.72
CA SER A 126 28.87 -9.29 -45.03
C SER A 126 28.64 -10.70 -45.55
N ALA A 127 27.94 -10.81 -46.68
CA ALA A 127 28.07 -11.87 -47.67
C ALA A 127 27.45 -11.38 -48.99
#